data_AF-A0A8J6SDC4-F1
#
_entry.id   AF-A0A8J6SDC4-F1
#
_cell.length_a   1.000
_cell.length_b   1.000
_cell.length_c   1.000
_cell.angle_alpha   90.00
_cell.angle_beta   90.00
_cell.angle_gamma   90.00
#
_symmetry.space_group_name_H-M   'P 1'
#
loop_
_entity.id
_entity.type
_entity.pdbx_description
1 polymer ?
#
loop_
_entity_poly.entity_id
_entity_poly.type
_entity_poly.pdbx_seq_one_letter_code
_entity_poly.pdbx_strand_id
1 'polypeptide(L)'
;MTSSKKLIKPPLLVFRGTQEQATYHDEISIYQGNPLIEALPEIKTEDDIIKELALYPEFLKEERNLPAHQRLHLIQNVLELFIVLSPHLDLEQRFSRMLRSGYTARNPVSRGFWKDINKKVETLRSGSSANRRRRSTATGFTILGISGVGKSTTVQAILDREHPGFALLSIKRILIR
;
A
#
# COMPACT_ATOMS: atom_id res chain seq x y z
N MET A 1 -10.11 19.54 49.15
CA MET A 1 -9.10 19.53 48.06
C MET A 1 -9.42 18.36 47.13
N THR A 2 -10.30 18.57 46.15
CA THR A 2 -10.74 17.53 45.22
C THR A 2 -9.75 17.46 44.05
N SER A 3 -9.04 16.33 43.98
CA SER A 3 -8.10 16.00 42.90
C SER A 3 -8.86 15.92 41.58
N SER A 4 -8.59 16.88 40.68
CA SER A 4 -9.11 16.88 39.31
C SER A 4 -8.52 15.67 38.57
N LYS A 5 -9.34 14.63 38.37
CA LYS A 5 -9.00 13.50 37.51
C LYS A 5 -8.77 14.05 36.10
N LYS A 6 -7.51 14.13 35.69
CA LYS A 6 -7.10 14.43 34.32
C LYS A 6 -7.83 13.46 33.40
N LEU A 7 -8.81 13.94 32.64
CA LEU A 7 -9.47 13.19 31.59
C LEU A 7 -8.41 12.83 30.54
N ILE A 8 -7.87 11.61 30.63
CA ILE A 8 -7.05 11.03 29.58
C ILE A 8 -8.00 10.81 28.42
N LYS A 9 -8.01 11.74 27.45
CA LYS A 9 -8.72 11.52 26.18
C LYS A 9 -8.22 10.18 25.64
N PRO A 10 -9.11 9.21 25.34
CA PRO A 10 -8.69 7.95 24.77
C PRO A 10 -7.82 8.25 23.54
N PRO A 11 -6.71 7.53 23.32
CA PRO A 11 -5.89 7.75 22.14
C PRO A 11 -6.83 7.68 20.94
N LEU A 12 -6.79 8.72 20.11
CA LEU A 12 -7.51 8.81 18.86
C LEU A 12 -7.32 7.48 18.11
N LEU A 13 -8.35 6.65 18.10
CA LEU A 13 -8.34 5.31 17.53
C LEU A 13 -8.50 5.46 16.00
N VAL A 14 -7.51 6.12 15.39
CA VAL A 14 -7.45 6.42 13.95
C VAL A 14 -6.99 5.20 13.16
N PHE A 15 -6.48 4.19 13.86
CA PHE A 15 -5.97 2.95 13.28
C PHE A 15 -7.06 1.89 13.32
N ARG A 16 -7.87 1.84 12.26
CA ARG A 16 -8.46 0.57 11.85
C ARG A 16 -7.31 -0.21 11.23
N GLY A 17 -7.03 -1.44 11.67
CA GLY A 17 -6.07 -2.30 10.98
C GLY A 17 -5.41 -3.48 11.66
N THR A 18 -4.78 -4.32 10.83
CA THR A 18 -3.91 -5.41 11.28
C THR A 18 -2.53 -4.86 11.60
N GLN A 19 -1.88 -5.49 12.58
CA GLN A 19 -0.52 -5.17 12.97
C GLN A 19 0.34 -6.38 12.67
N GLU A 20 1.41 -6.16 11.91
CA GLU A 20 2.36 -7.19 11.52
C GLU A 20 3.77 -6.77 11.91
N GLN A 21 4.66 -7.75 12.09
CA GLN A 21 6.08 -7.48 12.31
C GLN A 21 6.72 -7.14 10.98
N ALA A 22 7.40 -5.99 10.92
CA ALA A 22 8.08 -5.56 9.71
C ALA A 22 9.31 -6.44 9.43
N THR A 23 9.46 -6.86 8.18
CA THR A 23 10.71 -7.42 7.65
C THR A 23 11.39 -6.32 6.86
N TYR A 24 12.70 -6.12 7.08
CA TYR A 24 13.48 -5.08 6.43
C TYR A 24 14.43 -5.71 5.42
N HIS A 25 14.53 -5.13 4.24
CA HIS A 25 15.46 -5.56 3.19
C HIS A 25 16.30 -4.38 2.69
N ASP A 26 17.38 -4.72 1.98
CA ASP A 26 18.26 -3.74 1.37
C ASP A 26 17.60 -3.13 0.14
N GLU A 27 17.58 -1.81 0.10
CA GLU A 27 16.98 -1.03 -0.98
C GLU A 27 18.02 -0.37 -1.88
N ILE A 28 17.57 0.20 -3.00
CA ILE A 28 18.43 1.02 -3.86
C ILE A 28 18.87 2.31 -3.14
N SER A 29 19.99 2.90 -3.58
CA SER A 29 20.69 4.00 -2.91
C SER A 29 19.81 5.19 -2.49
N ILE A 30 18.77 5.53 -3.25
CA ILE A 30 17.86 6.65 -2.95
C ILE A 30 16.87 6.35 -1.81
N TYR A 31 16.71 5.09 -1.43
CA TYR A 31 15.75 4.59 -0.45
C TYR A 31 16.39 3.98 0.80
N GLN A 32 17.69 3.69 0.75
CA GLN A 32 18.48 3.17 1.86
C GLN A 32 18.43 4.06 3.10
N GLY A 33 18.47 3.42 4.28
CA GLY A 33 18.49 4.07 5.58
C GLY A 33 17.15 4.64 6.00
N ASN A 34 16.06 4.28 5.31
CA ASN A 34 14.70 4.64 5.70
C ASN A 34 13.88 3.39 6.02
N PRO A 35 13.68 3.08 7.32
CA PRO A 35 12.97 1.88 7.73
C PRO A 35 11.49 1.85 7.30
N LEU A 36 10.90 2.98 6.92
CA LEU A 36 9.53 3.00 6.36
C LEU A 36 9.48 2.52 4.92
N ILE A 37 10.60 2.60 4.19
CA ILE A 37 10.72 2.13 2.81
C ILE A 37 11.25 0.69 2.80
N GLU A 38 12.26 0.40 3.61
CA GLU A 38 12.86 -0.95 3.72
C GLU A 38 11.85 -2.00 4.22
N ALA A 39 10.74 -1.57 4.84
CA ALA A 39 9.64 -2.43 5.28
C ALA A 39 8.53 -2.63 4.23
N LEU A 40 8.62 -1.98 3.06
CA LEU A 40 7.71 -2.21 1.93
C LEU A 40 8.04 -3.55 1.25
N PRO A 41 7.25 -4.07 0.29
CA PRO A 41 7.60 -5.25 -0.47
C PRO A 41 8.78 -4.92 -1.37
N GLU A 42 9.60 -5.88 -1.75
CA GLU A 42 10.73 -5.64 -2.65
C GLU A 42 10.30 -5.03 -3.99
N ILE A 43 11.21 -4.33 -4.67
CA ILE A 43 10.92 -3.85 -6.03
C ILE A 43 10.91 -5.05 -6.97
N LYS A 44 9.71 -5.46 -7.39
CA LYS A 44 9.50 -6.66 -8.19
C LYS A 44 9.92 -6.47 -9.66
N THR A 45 10.31 -7.57 -10.29
CA THR A 45 10.46 -7.63 -11.75
C THR A 45 9.09 -7.77 -12.42
N GLU A 46 8.99 -7.46 -13.71
CA GLU A 46 7.74 -7.67 -14.45
C GLU A 46 7.29 -9.14 -14.42
N ASP A 47 8.22 -10.09 -14.48
CA ASP A 47 7.91 -11.52 -14.39
C ASP A 47 7.32 -11.91 -13.03
N ASP A 48 7.84 -11.35 -11.95
CA ASP A 48 7.32 -11.60 -10.59
C ASP A 48 5.94 -10.98 -10.43
N ILE A 49 5.73 -9.76 -10.94
CA ILE A 49 4.43 -9.10 -10.95
C ILE A 49 3.42 -9.93 -11.75
N ILE A 50 3.80 -10.48 -12.91
CA ILE A 50 2.91 -11.33 -13.71
C ILE A 50 2.52 -12.59 -12.95
N LYS A 51 3.50 -13.32 -12.38
CA LYS A 51 3.24 -14.53 -11.60
C LYS A 51 2.35 -14.22 -10.41
N GLU A 52 2.62 -13.10 -9.74
CA GLU A 52 1.92 -12.72 -8.55
C GLU A 52 0.53 -12.19 -8.84
N LEU A 53 0.26 -11.45 -9.93
CA LEU A 53 -1.04 -10.83 -10.24
C LEU A 53 -1.95 -11.71 -11.11
N ALA A 54 -1.39 -12.64 -11.89
CA ALA A 54 -2.22 -13.51 -12.71
C ALA A 54 -3.11 -14.40 -11.83
N LEU A 55 -4.32 -14.68 -12.29
CA LEU A 55 -5.21 -15.64 -11.67
C LEU A 55 -5.83 -16.48 -12.77
N TYR A 56 -5.51 -17.77 -12.79
CA TYR A 56 -6.09 -18.73 -13.71
C TYR A 56 -6.99 -19.67 -12.90
N PRO A 57 -8.27 -19.83 -13.29
CA PRO A 57 -9.15 -20.77 -12.61
C PRO A 57 -8.62 -22.19 -12.75
N GLU A 58 -9.01 -23.06 -11.81
CA GLU A 58 -8.71 -24.48 -11.92
C GLU A 58 -9.29 -25.04 -13.21
N PHE A 59 -8.48 -25.83 -13.90
CA PHE A 59 -8.85 -26.46 -15.15
C PHE A 59 -8.64 -27.97 -15.04
N LEU A 60 -9.74 -28.72 -15.12
CA LEU A 60 -9.72 -30.18 -15.16
C LEU A 60 -10.01 -30.65 -16.58
N LYS A 61 -9.16 -31.51 -17.14
CA LYS A 61 -9.32 -31.97 -18.54
C LYS A 61 -10.59 -32.79 -18.72
N GLU A 62 -11.01 -33.48 -17.67
CA GLU A 62 -12.17 -34.35 -17.57
C GLU A 62 -13.47 -33.56 -17.79
N GLU A 63 -13.49 -32.29 -17.40
CA GLU A 63 -14.65 -31.40 -17.55
C GLU A 63 -15.06 -31.18 -19.02
N ARG A 64 -14.13 -31.39 -19.97
CA ARG A 64 -14.44 -31.33 -21.41
C ARG A 64 -15.45 -32.39 -21.85
N ASN A 65 -15.53 -33.50 -21.12
CA ASN A 65 -16.43 -34.61 -21.41
C ASN A 65 -17.80 -34.46 -20.73
N LEU A 66 -18.02 -33.41 -19.94
CA LEU A 66 -19.31 -33.18 -19.29
C LEU A 66 -20.41 -32.89 -20.34
N PRO A 67 -21.67 -33.24 -20.03
CA PRO A 67 -22.82 -32.84 -20.85
C PRO A 67 -22.86 -31.32 -21.10
N ALA A 68 -23.37 -30.92 -22.27
CA ALA A 68 -23.35 -29.52 -22.70
C ALA A 68 -23.94 -28.54 -21.66
N HIS A 69 -25.05 -28.90 -21.02
CA HIS A 69 -25.68 -28.07 -20.00
C HIS A 69 -24.80 -27.87 -18.75
N GLN A 70 -24.01 -28.86 -18.35
CA GLN A 70 -23.08 -28.74 -17.21
C GLN A 70 -21.86 -27.90 -17.59
N ARG A 71 -21.32 -28.10 -18.81
CA ARG A 71 -20.21 -27.30 -19.32
C ARG A 71 -20.52 -25.81 -19.40
N LEU A 72 -21.78 -25.43 -19.63
CA LEU A 72 -22.19 -24.03 -19.61
C LEU A 72 -21.98 -23.38 -18.23
N HIS A 73 -22.13 -24.13 -17.14
CA HIS A 73 -21.87 -23.59 -15.80
C HIS A 73 -20.38 -23.28 -15.58
N LEU A 74 -19.46 -24.00 -16.24
CA LEU A 74 -18.01 -23.76 -16.13
C LEU A 74 -17.56 -22.41 -16.73
N ILE A 75 -18.39 -21.77 -17.56
CA ILE A 75 -18.10 -20.42 -18.09
C ILE A 75 -17.97 -19.40 -16.94
N GLN A 76 -18.64 -19.65 -15.81
CA GLN A 76 -18.55 -18.77 -14.65
C GLN A 76 -17.12 -18.68 -14.08
N ASN A 77 -16.30 -19.73 -14.24
CA ASN A 77 -14.90 -19.73 -13.81
C ASN A 77 -14.07 -18.68 -14.58
N VAL A 78 -14.48 -18.32 -15.81
CA VAL A 78 -13.81 -17.27 -16.60
C VAL A 78 -13.92 -15.90 -15.92
N LEU A 79 -14.93 -15.68 -15.07
CA LEU A 79 -15.07 -14.42 -14.32
C LEU A 79 -14.00 -14.24 -13.24
N GLU A 80 -13.35 -15.34 -12.82
CA GLU A 80 -12.24 -15.31 -11.86
C GLU A 80 -10.89 -15.06 -12.55
N LEU A 81 -10.85 -15.12 -13.88
CA LEU A 81 -9.62 -14.96 -14.65
C LEU A 81 -9.08 -13.53 -14.55
N PHE A 82 -7.80 -13.42 -14.19
CA PHE A 82 -7.06 -12.16 -14.24
C PHE A 82 -5.81 -12.34 -15.12
N ILE A 83 -5.86 -11.80 -16.34
CA ILE A 83 -4.72 -11.80 -17.26
C ILE A 83 -3.95 -10.50 -17.10
N VAL A 84 -2.66 -10.61 -16.78
CA VAL A 84 -1.77 -9.46 -16.65
C VAL A 84 -1.40 -8.94 -18.04
N LEU A 85 -1.46 -7.62 -18.20
CA LEU A 85 -1.24 -6.85 -19.42
C LEU A 85 -0.31 -5.68 -19.07
N SER A 86 0.32 -5.08 -20.08
CA SER A 86 1.25 -3.96 -19.89
C SER A 86 0.69 -2.80 -19.04
N PRO A 87 -0.59 -2.40 -19.14
CA PRO A 87 -1.15 -1.35 -18.28
C PRO A 87 -1.19 -1.73 -16.79
N HIS A 88 -1.32 -3.02 -16.46
CA HIS A 88 -1.30 -3.50 -15.08
C HIS A 88 0.11 -3.40 -14.50
N LEU A 89 1.13 -3.72 -15.30
CA LEU A 89 2.55 -3.58 -14.92
C LEU A 89 2.94 -2.12 -14.70
N ASP A 90 2.59 -1.22 -15.63
CA ASP A 90 2.85 0.22 -15.46
C ASP A 90 2.16 0.76 -14.20
N LEU A 91 0.93 0.30 -13.93
CA LEU A 91 0.17 0.72 -12.76
C LEU A 91 0.81 0.25 -11.45
N GLU A 92 1.23 -1.02 -11.36
CA GLU A 92 1.97 -1.55 -10.21
C GLU A 92 3.22 -0.70 -9.95
N GLN A 93 4.04 -0.48 -10.99
CA GLN A 93 5.28 0.27 -10.81
C GLN A 93 5.03 1.72 -10.38
N ARG A 94 3.90 2.33 -10.81
CA ARG A 94 3.49 3.65 -10.32
C ARG A 94 3.14 3.60 -8.84
N PHE A 95 2.42 2.59 -8.36
CA PHE A 95 2.13 2.41 -6.93
C PHE A 95 3.41 2.24 -6.13
N SER A 96 4.31 1.34 -6.56
CA SER A 96 5.59 1.10 -5.92
C SER A 96 6.43 2.39 -5.76
N ARG A 97 6.59 3.15 -6.86
CA ARG A 97 7.29 4.46 -6.82
C ARG A 97 6.58 5.47 -5.91
N MET A 98 5.25 5.54 -5.97
CA MET A 98 4.45 6.50 -5.21
C MET A 98 4.54 6.27 -3.69
N LEU A 99 4.48 5.02 -3.25
CA LEU A 99 4.63 4.66 -1.84
C LEU A 99 6.01 5.07 -1.32
N ARG A 100 7.07 4.67 -2.03
CA ARG A 100 8.47 4.97 -1.64
C ARG A 100 8.76 6.47 -1.65
N SER A 101 8.34 7.20 -2.68
CA SER A 101 8.50 8.66 -2.74
C SER A 101 7.72 9.37 -1.62
N GLY A 102 6.55 8.83 -1.27
CA GLY A 102 5.73 9.33 -0.16
C GLY A 102 6.41 9.20 1.19
N TYR A 103 7.22 8.16 1.39
CA TYR A 103 8.00 7.95 2.62
C TYR A 103 9.38 8.60 2.61
N THR A 104 9.90 9.08 1.47
CA THR A 104 11.26 9.66 1.41
C THR A 104 11.45 10.85 2.37
N ALA A 105 10.45 11.72 2.53
CA ALA A 105 10.51 12.85 3.49
C ALA A 105 10.18 12.46 4.95
N ARG A 106 9.92 11.17 5.21
CA ARG A 106 9.53 10.61 6.50
C ARG A 106 10.53 9.53 6.87
N ASN A 107 11.53 9.89 7.68
CA ASN A 107 12.52 8.93 8.14
C ASN A 107 12.65 9.03 9.68
N PRO A 108 12.11 8.06 10.44
CA PRO A 108 12.10 8.11 11.89
C PRO A 108 13.48 7.93 12.55
N VAL A 109 14.45 7.36 11.83
CA VAL A 109 15.84 7.23 12.32
C VAL A 109 16.71 8.43 11.97
N SER A 110 16.24 9.34 11.11
CA SER A 110 17.04 10.51 10.71
C SER A 110 17.18 11.50 11.86
N ARG A 111 18.40 12.05 11.99
CA ARG A 111 18.71 13.01 13.05
C ARG A 111 17.84 14.26 12.88
N GLY A 112 17.10 14.59 13.94
CA GLY A 112 16.26 15.80 13.97
C GLY A 112 14.86 15.63 13.39
N PHE A 113 14.51 14.46 12.84
CA PHE A 113 13.16 14.19 12.30
C PHE A 113 12.05 14.50 13.32
N TRP A 114 12.16 13.97 14.54
CA TRP A 114 11.17 14.19 15.60
C TRP A 114 11.13 15.63 16.10
N LYS A 115 12.29 16.31 16.14
CA LYS A 115 12.36 17.74 16.47
C LYS A 115 11.61 18.58 15.42
N ASP A 116 11.78 18.24 14.15
CA ASP A 116 11.09 18.86 13.02
C ASP A 116 9.58 18.62 13.09
N ILE A 117 9.14 17.40 13.41
CA ILE A 117 7.72 17.08 13.61
C ILE A 117 7.13 17.89 14.76
N ASN A 118 7.79 17.90 15.93
CA ASN A 118 7.30 18.63 17.10
C ASN A 118 7.17 20.13 16.81
N LYS A 119 8.15 20.71 16.11
CA LYS A 119 8.09 22.10 15.67
C LYS A 119 6.89 22.37 14.75
N LYS A 120 6.62 21.48 13.79
CA LYS A 120 5.46 21.60 12.89
C LYS A 120 4.14 21.55 13.65
N VAL A 121 4.00 20.60 14.58
CA VAL A 121 2.81 20.48 15.43
C VAL A 121 2.59 21.74 16.25
N GLU A 122 3.66 22.30 16.82
CA GLU A 122 3.58 23.52 17.61
C GLU A 122 3.18 24.73 16.75
N THR A 123 3.78 24.88 15.57
CA THR A 123 3.42 25.94 14.61
C THR A 123 1.96 25.86 14.16
N LEU A 124 1.43 24.64 13.97
CA LEU A 124 0.01 24.43 13.66
C LEU A 124 -0.90 24.81 14.84
N ARG A 125 -0.49 24.50 16.08
CA ARG A 125 -1.25 24.86 17.29
C ARG A 125 -1.24 26.37 17.56
N SER A 126 -0.13 27.04 17.30
CA SER A 126 0.04 28.47 17.50
C SER A 126 -0.60 29.33 16.40
N GLY A 127 -1.24 28.70 15.39
CA GLY A 127 -1.84 29.40 14.24
C GLY A 127 -0.82 30.18 13.40
N SER A 128 0.48 29.93 13.61
CA SER A 128 1.54 30.69 12.97
C SER A 128 1.78 30.14 11.56
N SER A 129 1.93 31.02 10.57
CA SER A 129 2.20 30.60 9.19
C SER A 129 3.55 29.88 9.11
N ALA A 130 3.52 28.57 8.88
CA ALA A 130 4.72 27.80 8.61
C ALA A 130 5.38 28.32 7.33
N ASN A 131 6.69 28.52 7.38
CA ASN A 131 7.48 29.01 6.24
C ASN A 131 7.29 28.05 5.03
N ARG A 132 6.56 28.50 4.00
CA ARG A 132 6.02 27.69 2.88
C ARG A 132 7.07 27.13 1.90
N ARG A 133 8.36 27.14 2.25
CA ARG A 133 9.47 26.74 1.35
C ARG A 133 9.68 25.22 1.24
N ARG A 134 8.76 24.37 1.70
CA ARG A 134 8.90 22.91 1.60
C ARG A 134 8.05 22.37 0.45
N ARG A 135 8.70 21.76 -0.54
CA ARG A 135 8.05 21.02 -1.62
C ARG A 135 7.29 19.84 -1.01
N SER A 136 6.02 19.69 -1.38
CA SER A 136 5.21 18.53 -0.97
C SER A 136 5.78 17.25 -1.59
N THR A 137 5.82 16.17 -0.83
CA THR A 137 6.08 14.81 -1.36
C THR A 137 4.77 14.07 -1.67
N ALA A 138 3.62 14.75 -1.58
CA ALA A 138 2.35 14.17 -1.98
C ALA A 138 2.35 13.94 -3.49
N THR A 139 2.28 12.68 -3.88
CA THR A 139 2.20 12.20 -5.25
C THR A 139 0.87 11.48 -5.45
N GLY A 140 0.30 11.58 -6.64
CA GLY A 140 -0.93 10.90 -7.00
C GLY A 140 -1.06 10.79 -8.51
N PHE A 141 -1.94 9.91 -8.97
CA PHE A 141 -2.26 9.73 -10.38
C PHE A 141 -3.74 9.35 -10.51
N THR A 142 -4.27 9.46 -11.73
CA THR A 142 -5.66 9.16 -12.04
C THR A 142 -5.74 8.03 -13.05
N ILE A 143 -6.60 7.04 -12.79
CA ILE A 143 -6.91 5.96 -13.71
C ILE A 143 -8.22 6.29 -14.42
N LEU A 144 -8.15 6.52 -15.74
CA LEU A 144 -9.31 6.87 -16.57
C LEU A 144 -9.70 5.69 -17.47
N GLY A 145 -10.99 5.59 -17.78
CA GLY A 145 -11.52 4.56 -18.68
C GLY A 145 -13.02 4.33 -18.47
N ILE A 146 -13.65 3.67 -19.43
CA ILE A 146 -15.09 3.35 -19.39
C ILE A 146 -15.45 2.47 -18.18
N SER A 147 -16.72 2.47 -17.78
CA SER A 147 -17.20 1.59 -16.72
C SER A 147 -17.01 0.11 -17.11
N GLY A 148 -16.67 -0.74 -16.15
CA GLY A 148 -16.49 -2.18 -16.39
C GLY A 148 -15.14 -2.62 -16.98
N VAL A 149 -14.25 -1.70 -17.37
CA VAL A 149 -12.92 -2.05 -17.96
C VAL A 149 -11.91 -2.61 -16.96
N GLY A 150 -12.28 -2.83 -15.69
CA GLY A 150 -11.40 -3.42 -14.68
C GLY A 150 -10.47 -2.46 -13.93
N LYS A 151 -10.74 -1.14 -13.95
CA LYS A 151 -9.93 -0.14 -13.20
C LYS A 151 -9.85 -0.46 -11.70
N SER A 152 -11.00 -0.57 -11.04
CA SER A 152 -11.07 -0.85 -9.59
C SER A 152 -10.52 -2.24 -9.27
N THR A 153 -10.84 -3.23 -10.11
CA THR A 153 -10.32 -4.60 -9.99
C THR A 153 -8.80 -4.64 -10.04
N THR A 154 -8.19 -3.89 -10.96
CA THR A 154 -6.72 -3.82 -11.07
C THR A 154 -6.10 -3.18 -9.84
N VAL A 155 -6.66 -2.06 -9.37
CA VAL A 155 -6.16 -1.38 -8.15
C VAL A 155 -6.22 -2.31 -6.95
N GLN A 156 -7.35 -3.01 -6.77
CA GLN A 156 -7.52 -3.96 -5.70
C GLN A 156 -6.53 -5.12 -5.81
N ALA A 157 -6.38 -5.72 -6.99
CA ALA A 157 -5.43 -6.81 -7.22
C ALA A 157 -3.99 -6.41 -6.90
N ILE A 158 -3.56 -5.20 -7.28
CA ILE A 158 -2.22 -4.68 -6.96
C ILE A 158 -2.09 -4.47 -5.45
N LEU A 159 -3.02 -3.77 -4.81
CA LEU A 159 -2.90 -3.43 -3.39
C LEU A 159 -2.99 -4.66 -2.48
N ASP A 160 -3.83 -5.63 -2.81
CA ASP A 160 -4.00 -6.87 -2.03
C ASP A 160 -2.74 -7.75 -2.12
N ARG A 161 -2.01 -7.74 -3.25
CA ARG A 161 -0.83 -8.59 -3.47
C ARG A 161 0.51 -7.91 -3.13
N GLU A 162 0.59 -6.58 -3.24
CA GLU A 162 1.70 -5.83 -2.66
C GLU A 162 1.75 -6.07 -1.14
N HIS A 163 0.60 -6.19 -0.48
CA HIS A 163 0.55 -6.39 0.96
C HIS A 163 -0.73 -7.14 1.38
N PRO A 164 -0.64 -8.42 1.82
CA PRO A 164 -1.80 -9.19 2.30
C PRO A 164 -2.45 -8.68 3.62
N GLY A 165 -2.28 -7.39 3.95
CA GLY A 165 -2.92 -6.67 5.05
C GLY A 165 -3.19 -5.17 4.77
N PHE A 166 -3.01 -4.67 3.54
CA PHE A 166 -3.18 -3.24 3.22
C PHE A 166 -4.62 -2.75 3.17
N ALA A 167 -5.61 -3.63 3.37
CA ALA A 167 -6.93 -3.17 3.79
C ALA A 167 -6.76 -2.17 4.94
N LEU A 168 -5.78 -2.39 5.83
CA LEU A 168 -5.54 -1.52 6.96
C LEU A 168 -4.13 -1.74 7.59
N LEU A 169 -3.02 -1.56 6.86
CA LEU A 169 -1.70 -1.71 7.49
C LEU A 169 -1.23 -0.39 8.12
N SER A 170 -1.19 -0.34 9.44
CA SER A 170 -0.55 0.74 10.19
C SER A 170 0.75 0.21 10.80
N ILE A 171 1.89 0.73 10.35
CA ILE A 171 3.22 0.43 10.88
C ILE A 171 3.29 0.95 12.32
N LYS A 172 2.85 0.12 13.28
CA LYS A 172 2.72 0.49 14.69
C LYS A 172 4.04 0.49 15.45
N ARG A 173 5.10 -0.08 14.88
CA ARG A 173 6.41 -0.13 15.53
C ARG A 173 7.48 -0.49 14.49
N ILE A 174 8.16 0.51 13.95
CA ILE A 174 9.54 0.26 13.56
C ILE A 174 10.28 0.11 14.88
N LEU A 175 10.61 -1.12 15.24
CA LEU A 175 11.56 -1.37 16.32
C LEU A 175 12.93 -0.96 15.78
N ILE A 176 13.22 0.33 15.85
CA ILE A 176 14.57 0.84 15.69
C ILE A 176 15.32 0.27 16.90
N ARG A 177 16.11 -0.78 16.70
CA ARG A 177 17.08 -1.23 17.69
C ARG A 177 18.16 -0.17 17.88
#